data_AF-T1EGW6-F1
#
_entry.id   AF-T1EGW6-F1
#
_cell.length_a   1.000
_cell.length_b   1.000
_cell.length_c   1.000
_cell.angle_alpha   90.00
_cell.angle_beta   90.00
_cell.angle_gamma   90.00
#
_symmetry.space_group_name_H-M   'P 1'
#
loop_
_entity.id
_entity.type
_entity.pdbx_description
1 polymer ?
#
loop_
_entity_poly.entity_id
_entity_poly.type
_entity_poly.pdbx_seq_one_letter_code
_entity_poly.pdbx_strand_id
1 'polypeptide(L)'
;LYNYPQLVTASLKLIFRHFSQKQETISAIKQVQLLITYSDSKNYKQIKCDLEELRLLVEKSELWVTKKKSTNKVLCNNSSIGHHQHPGGHEGQGSSQGHTAPRSSQGQRPVQSRSSRAYNQRLLKNLGVHEAMIELLQIQYDKKNDRSMNEIIQLVHIFIQNFCYRNPANQNLIHQNFNLFLSPGILECETACFIYKDNANLCANLSQSTVQHYITCIEKYGRKSEYLKFLQIIVRSETYVYHRKAQDMIMTGLMDSSEEVLHFYTDSSSIQSLVENMKSQIGPLDPRSSLAYHVDLVNLLACCTEGKNVFTEIRCHSLLSL
;
A
#
# COMPACT_ATOMS: atom_id res chain seq x y z
N LEU A 1 -39.79 -11.47 -35.95
CA LEU A 1 -38.61 -11.47 -35.03
C LEU A 1 -38.95 -11.09 -33.59
N TYR A 2 -39.85 -10.13 -33.32
CA TYR A 2 -40.12 -9.61 -31.97
C TYR A 2 -40.58 -10.64 -30.92
N ASN A 3 -41.14 -11.79 -31.31
CA ASN A 3 -41.69 -12.78 -30.37
C ASN A 3 -40.62 -13.65 -29.66
N TYR A 4 -39.33 -13.56 -30.05
CA TYR A 4 -38.25 -14.37 -29.47
C TYR A 4 -37.02 -13.52 -29.09
N PRO A 5 -37.09 -12.74 -27.99
CA PRO A 5 -36.04 -11.78 -27.63
C PRO A 5 -34.67 -12.44 -27.36
N GLN A 6 -34.62 -13.68 -26.86
CA GLN A 6 -33.36 -14.41 -26.69
C GLN A 6 -32.68 -14.75 -28.02
N LEU A 7 -33.47 -15.10 -29.05
CA LEU A 7 -32.94 -15.38 -30.39
C LEU A 7 -32.38 -14.12 -31.03
N VAL A 8 -33.11 -12.99 -30.94
CA VAL A 8 -32.63 -11.68 -31.41
C VAL A 8 -31.33 -11.29 -30.70
N THR A 9 -31.24 -11.49 -29.38
CA THR A 9 -30.03 -11.23 -28.59
C THR A 9 -28.86 -12.12 -29.02
N ALA A 10 -29.10 -13.41 -29.28
CA ALA A 10 -28.07 -14.34 -29.77
C ALA A 10 -27.58 -13.97 -31.17
N SER A 11 -28.49 -13.63 -32.09
CA SER A 11 -28.15 -13.15 -33.44
C SER A 11 -27.34 -11.86 -33.40
N LEU A 12 -27.72 -10.89 -32.56
CA LEU A 12 -26.95 -9.64 -32.37
C LEU A 12 -25.56 -9.92 -31.81
N LYS A 13 -25.42 -10.78 -30.79
CA LYS A 13 -24.11 -11.22 -30.28
C LYS A 13 -23.26 -11.86 -31.38
N LEU A 14 -23.84 -12.68 -32.24
CA LEU A 14 -23.13 -13.33 -33.34
C LEU A 14 -22.65 -12.30 -34.39
N ILE A 15 -23.50 -11.34 -34.74
CA ILE A 15 -23.18 -10.23 -35.65
C ILE A 15 -22.03 -9.39 -35.07
N PHE A 16 -22.14 -8.95 -33.82
CA PHE A 16 -21.07 -8.19 -33.16
C PHE A 16 -19.76 -8.99 -33.10
N ARG A 17 -19.81 -10.30 -32.82
CA ARG A 17 -18.61 -11.15 -32.83
C ARG A 17 -17.97 -11.24 -34.22
N HIS A 18 -18.77 -11.31 -35.28
CA HIS A 18 -18.28 -11.34 -36.66
C HIS A 18 -17.59 -10.02 -37.06
N PHE A 19 -18.10 -8.87 -36.62
CA PHE A 19 -17.44 -7.57 -36.86
C PHE A 19 -16.22 -7.34 -35.96
N SER A 20 -16.26 -7.83 -34.72
CA SER A 20 -15.19 -7.64 -33.72
C SER A 20 -14.10 -8.71 -33.74
N GLN A 21 -14.20 -9.75 -34.59
CA GLN A 21 -13.32 -10.93 -34.56
C GLN A 21 -11.82 -10.59 -34.54
N LYS A 22 -11.37 -9.58 -35.30
CA LYS A 22 -9.97 -9.13 -35.28
C LYS A 22 -9.58 -8.48 -33.95
N GLN A 23 -10.45 -7.66 -33.37
CA GLN A 23 -10.22 -7.01 -32.07
C GLN A 23 -10.23 -8.02 -30.93
N GLU A 24 -11.19 -8.95 -30.93
CA GLU A 24 -11.30 -10.07 -29.98
C GLU A 24 -10.05 -10.96 -30.04
N THR A 25 -9.62 -11.36 -31.25
CA THR A 25 -8.40 -12.17 -31.45
C THR A 25 -7.15 -11.45 -30.94
N ILE A 26 -6.99 -10.15 -31.24
CA ILE A 26 -5.87 -9.35 -30.74
C ILE A 26 -5.93 -9.20 -29.21
N SER A 27 -7.12 -9.05 -28.64
CA SER A 27 -7.33 -8.99 -27.19
C SER A 27 -6.94 -10.29 -26.49
N ALA A 28 -7.39 -11.43 -27.02
CA ALA A 28 -7.03 -12.75 -26.52
C ALA A 28 -5.52 -12.99 -26.60
N ILE A 29 -4.87 -12.67 -27.73
CA ILE A 29 -3.41 -12.80 -27.88
C ILE A 29 -2.65 -11.91 -26.88
N LYS A 30 -3.14 -10.69 -26.59
CA LYS A 30 -2.55 -9.81 -25.57
C LYS A 30 -2.63 -10.37 -24.15
N GLN A 31 -3.59 -11.26 -23.87
CA GLN A 31 -3.77 -11.91 -22.57
C GLN A 31 -2.92 -13.20 -22.42
N VAL A 32 -2.36 -13.74 -23.51
CA VAL A 32 -1.51 -14.94 -23.45
C VAL A 32 -0.20 -14.63 -22.73
N GLN A 33 0.17 -15.48 -21.77
CA GLN A 33 1.46 -15.42 -21.08
C GLN A 33 2.36 -16.59 -21.51
N LEU A 34 3.62 -16.29 -21.80
CA LEU A 34 4.66 -17.28 -22.06
C LEU A 34 5.39 -17.59 -20.75
N LEU A 35 5.28 -18.82 -20.27
CA LEU A 35 5.91 -19.32 -19.05
C LEU A 35 6.96 -20.35 -19.44
N ILE A 36 8.21 -20.13 -19.04
CA ILE A 36 9.36 -20.93 -19.52
C ILE A 36 9.62 -22.13 -18.61
N THR A 37 9.49 -21.98 -17.28
CA THR A 37 9.75 -23.08 -16.35
C THR A 37 8.47 -23.77 -15.89
N TYR A 38 8.58 -25.05 -15.53
CA TYR A 38 7.49 -25.82 -14.94
C TYR A 38 7.03 -25.23 -13.59
N SER A 39 7.96 -24.67 -12.81
CA SER A 39 7.67 -23.98 -11.56
C SER A 39 6.78 -22.76 -11.78
N ASP A 40 7.09 -21.92 -12.77
CA ASP A 40 6.28 -20.75 -13.12
C ASP A 40 4.87 -21.15 -13.59
N SER A 41 4.76 -22.23 -14.36
CA SER A 41 3.47 -22.80 -14.79
C SER A 41 2.61 -23.26 -13.60
N LYS A 42 3.23 -23.93 -12.60
CA LYS A 42 2.54 -24.31 -11.36
C LYS A 42 2.13 -23.09 -10.54
N ASN A 43 3.03 -22.12 -10.37
CA ASN A 43 2.76 -20.89 -9.62
C ASN A 43 1.64 -20.06 -10.27
N TYR A 44 1.65 -19.91 -11.60
CA TYR A 44 0.59 -19.25 -12.35
C TYR A 44 -0.77 -19.91 -12.14
N LYS A 45 -0.84 -21.25 -12.24
CA LYS A 45 -2.08 -21.99 -12.00
C LYS A 45 -2.59 -21.81 -10.57
N GLN A 46 -1.69 -21.89 -9.58
CA GLN A 46 -2.06 -21.69 -8.17
C GLN A 46 -2.61 -20.28 -7.94
N ILE A 47 -1.86 -19.24 -8.31
CA ILE A 47 -2.29 -17.83 -8.14
C ILE A 47 -3.61 -17.57 -8.88
N LYS A 48 -3.83 -18.19 -10.05
CA LYS A 48 -5.11 -18.07 -10.78
C LYS A 48 -6.27 -18.70 -10.01
N CYS A 49 -6.10 -19.92 -9.47
CA CYS A 49 -7.12 -20.56 -8.64
C CYS A 49 -7.40 -19.74 -7.37
N ASP A 50 -6.35 -19.31 -6.67
CA ASP A 50 -6.46 -18.49 -5.45
C ASP A 50 -7.18 -17.16 -5.72
N LEU A 51 -6.93 -16.54 -6.89
CA LEU A 51 -7.61 -15.31 -7.33
C LEU A 51 -9.08 -15.55 -7.67
N GLU A 52 -9.42 -16.67 -8.31
CA GLU A 52 -10.81 -17.04 -8.62
C GLU A 52 -11.60 -17.31 -7.33
N GLU A 53 -11.00 -18.01 -6.36
CA GLU A 53 -11.58 -18.18 -5.02
C GLU A 53 -11.74 -16.82 -4.32
N LEU A 54 -10.70 -15.97 -4.32
CA LEU A 54 -10.74 -14.64 -3.71
C LEU A 54 -11.84 -13.76 -4.31
N ARG A 55 -12.03 -13.75 -5.63
CA ARG A 55 -13.12 -13.00 -6.29
C ARG A 55 -14.50 -13.51 -5.85
N LEU A 56 -14.72 -14.82 -5.83
CA LEU A 56 -15.97 -15.42 -5.33
C LEU A 56 -16.24 -15.14 -3.85
N LEU A 57 -15.19 -14.96 -3.06
CA LEU A 57 -15.25 -14.60 -1.64
C LEU A 57 -15.57 -13.10 -1.46
N VAL A 58 -14.97 -12.23 -2.27
CA VAL A 58 -15.26 -10.78 -2.34
C VAL A 58 -16.69 -10.50 -2.80
N GLU A 59 -17.18 -11.17 -3.85
CA GLU A 59 -18.59 -11.06 -4.29
C GLU A 59 -19.59 -11.45 -3.19
N LYS A 60 -19.17 -12.27 -2.22
CA LYS A 60 -19.97 -12.71 -1.07
C LYS A 60 -19.71 -11.89 0.20
N SER A 61 -18.95 -10.79 0.15
CA SER A 61 -18.54 -10.04 1.33
C SER A 61 -19.71 -9.44 2.14
N GLU A 62 -20.84 -9.17 1.49
CA GLU A 62 -22.09 -8.75 2.17
C GLU A 62 -22.52 -9.75 3.26
N LEU A 63 -22.31 -11.05 3.02
CA LEU A 63 -22.63 -12.14 3.96
C LEU A 63 -21.68 -12.18 5.16
N TRP A 64 -20.46 -11.63 5.04
CA TRP A 64 -19.45 -11.64 6.10
C TRP A 64 -19.71 -10.52 7.10
N VAL A 65 -20.01 -9.33 6.59
CA VAL A 65 -20.37 -8.14 7.38
C VAL A 65 -21.70 -8.37 8.11
N THR A 66 -22.65 -9.10 7.52
CA THR A 66 -23.94 -9.43 8.14
C THR A 66 -23.86 -10.60 9.12
N LYS A 67 -23.08 -11.67 8.86
CA LYS A 67 -22.91 -12.77 9.83
C LYS A 67 -22.44 -12.29 11.20
N LYS A 68 -21.43 -11.40 11.27
CA LYS A 68 -20.93 -10.85 12.55
C LYS A 68 -21.99 -10.08 13.33
N LYS A 69 -22.93 -9.41 12.65
CA LYS A 69 -24.09 -8.74 13.29
C LYS A 69 -25.12 -9.74 13.83
N SER A 70 -25.28 -10.90 13.18
CA SER A 70 -26.23 -11.95 13.59
C SER A 70 -25.71 -12.80 14.77
N THR A 71 -24.40 -13.10 14.83
CA THR A 71 -23.83 -13.97 15.87
C THR A 71 -23.87 -13.35 17.27
N ASN A 72 -23.93 -12.01 17.39
CA ASN A 72 -23.97 -11.30 18.67
C ASN A 72 -25.32 -11.37 19.41
N LYS A 73 -26.30 -12.19 18.98
CA LYS A 73 -27.62 -12.26 19.63
C LYS A 73 -28.14 -13.65 20.01
N VAL A 74 -27.47 -14.73 19.61
CA VAL A 74 -27.84 -16.10 20.01
C VAL A 74 -26.57 -16.96 20.12
N LEU A 75 -26.13 -17.26 21.35
CA LEU A 75 -25.27 -18.42 21.67
C LEU A 75 -25.12 -18.61 23.19
N CYS A 76 -26.19 -19.07 23.84
CA CYS A 76 -26.10 -19.77 25.12
C CYS A 76 -27.20 -20.84 25.20
N ASN A 77 -26.84 -22.09 24.88
CA ASN A 77 -27.21 -23.32 25.59
C ASN A 77 -26.81 -24.58 24.79
N ASN A 78 -26.03 -25.47 25.45
CA ASN A 78 -26.14 -26.94 25.48
C ASN A 78 -26.26 -27.72 24.14
N SER A 79 -25.40 -28.67 23.75
CA SER A 79 -24.85 -29.79 24.54
C SER A 79 -23.80 -30.60 23.75
N SER A 80 -22.72 -30.98 24.43
CA SER A 80 -22.14 -32.34 24.66
C SER A 80 -22.07 -33.44 23.57
N ILE A 81 -21.11 -34.36 23.83
CA ILE A 81 -20.81 -35.70 23.22
C ILE A 81 -19.69 -35.65 22.16
N GLY A 82 -18.56 -36.39 22.29
CA GLY A 82 -18.15 -37.31 23.37
C GLY A 82 -16.67 -37.74 23.31
N HIS A 83 -16.20 -38.40 24.36
CA HIS A 83 -14.85 -38.99 24.51
C HIS A 83 -14.62 -40.22 23.62
N HIS A 84 -13.35 -40.51 23.29
CA HIS A 84 -12.77 -41.87 23.39
C HIS A 84 -11.24 -41.82 23.61
N GLN A 85 -10.67 -42.90 24.16
CA GLN A 85 -9.33 -42.96 24.79
C GLN A 85 -8.33 -43.92 24.09
N HIS A 86 -7.05 -43.80 24.48
CA HIS A 86 -5.87 -44.63 24.17
C HIS A 86 -5.97 -46.11 24.58
N PRO A 87 -5.13 -47.02 24.01
CA PRO A 87 -3.76 -47.37 24.51
C PRO A 87 -2.63 -47.06 23.47
N GLY A 88 -1.38 -47.59 23.49
CA GLY A 88 -0.57 -48.20 24.58
C GLY A 88 0.36 -49.38 24.15
N GLY A 89 1.70 -49.27 24.34
CA GLY A 89 2.74 -50.34 24.16
C GLY A 89 3.84 -49.99 23.13
N HIS A 90 5.11 -49.75 23.49
CA HIS A 90 6.24 -50.73 23.63
C HIS A 90 6.51 -51.59 22.36
N GLU A 91 7.73 -51.79 21.81
CA GLU A 91 9.15 -51.34 22.03
C GLU A 91 9.93 -51.57 20.68
N GLY A 92 11.23 -51.32 20.43
CA GLY A 92 12.43 -50.86 21.18
C GLY A 92 13.71 -50.96 20.29
N GLN A 93 14.92 -50.58 20.77
CA GLN A 93 16.23 -50.54 20.05
C GLN A 93 16.36 -49.51 18.88
N GLY A 94 17.48 -48.85 18.58
CA GLY A 94 18.77 -48.72 19.28
C GLY A 94 19.96 -48.45 18.33
N SER A 95 20.49 -47.21 18.27
CA SER A 95 21.90 -46.91 17.94
C SER A 95 22.20 -45.40 17.99
N SER A 96 23.31 -45.05 18.64
CA SER A 96 23.78 -43.66 18.80
C SER A 96 24.65 -43.20 17.63
N GLN A 97 24.54 -41.93 17.24
CA GLN A 97 25.69 -41.12 16.82
C GLN A 97 25.42 -39.65 17.13
N GLY A 98 26.11 -39.13 18.14
CA GLY A 98 25.97 -37.74 18.56
C GLY A 98 26.95 -36.85 17.80
N HIS A 99 26.43 -35.84 17.10
CA HIS A 99 27.22 -34.67 16.71
C HIS A 99 26.53 -33.39 17.18
N THR A 100 27.33 -32.54 17.82
CA THR A 100 26.96 -31.30 18.49
C THR A 100 26.27 -30.30 17.57
N ALA A 101 25.10 -29.81 17.98
CA ALA A 101 24.39 -28.74 17.28
C ALA A 101 24.97 -27.35 17.61
N PRO A 102 25.28 -26.51 16.61
CA PRO A 102 25.46 -25.07 16.82
C PRO A 102 24.10 -24.36 16.68
N ARG A 103 23.71 -23.65 17.74
CA ARG A 103 22.46 -22.88 17.83
C ARG A 103 22.66 -21.51 17.16
N SER A 104 22.08 -21.31 15.98
CA SER A 104 22.02 -20.03 15.24
C SER A 104 20.88 -20.11 14.23
N SER A 105 20.18 -19.07 13.80
CA SER A 105 19.99 -17.68 14.19
C SER A 105 18.86 -17.18 13.26
N GLN A 106 17.99 -16.31 13.76
CA GLN A 106 16.80 -15.78 13.08
C GLN A 106 16.94 -15.47 11.57
N GLY A 107 15.93 -15.88 10.80
CA GLY A 107 15.17 -14.93 9.96
C GLY A 107 15.85 -14.30 8.74
N GLN A 108 16.41 -15.09 7.82
CA GLN A 108 16.72 -14.59 6.48
C GLN A 108 15.48 -14.62 5.57
N ARG A 109 14.90 -13.45 5.26
CA ARG A 109 13.95 -13.32 4.14
C ARG A 109 14.72 -13.55 2.83
N PRO A 110 14.22 -14.37 1.88
CA PRO A 110 14.95 -14.65 0.65
C PRO A 110 15.09 -13.38 -0.20
N VAL A 111 16.32 -13.03 -0.55
CA VAL A 111 16.66 -11.86 -1.38
C VAL A 111 16.27 -12.16 -2.84
N GLN A 112 15.01 -11.89 -3.18
CA GLN A 112 14.54 -11.98 -4.57
C GLN A 112 15.33 -11.03 -5.47
N SER A 113 15.90 -11.56 -6.56
CA SER A 113 16.64 -10.75 -7.53
C SER A 113 15.72 -9.72 -8.21
N ARG A 114 16.28 -8.59 -8.67
CA ARG A 114 15.50 -7.54 -9.37
C ARG A 114 14.72 -8.11 -10.57
N SER A 115 15.32 -9.06 -11.30
CA SER A 115 14.69 -9.76 -12.43
C SER A 115 13.47 -10.59 -11.98
N SER A 116 13.62 -11.38 -10.90
CA SER A 116 12.52 -12.17 -10.33
C SER A 116 11.34 -11.30 -9.87
N ARG A 117 11.60 -10.14 -9.24
CA ARG A 117 10.55 -9.21 -8.85
C ARG A 117 9.79 -8.63 -10.05
N ALA A 118 10.51 -8.15 -11.06
CA ALA A 118 9.88 -7.57 -12.26
C ALA A 118 9.03 -8.60 -13.02
N TYR A 119 9.48 -9.86 -13.06
CA TYR A 119 8.71 -10.99 -13.58
C TYR A 119 7.41 -11.23 -12.78
N ASN A 120 7.51 -11.36 -11.46
CA ASN A 120 6.35 -11.56 -10.57
C ASN A 120 5.34 -10.40 -10.66
N GLN A 121 5.82 -9.14 -10.70
CA GLN A 121 4.98 -7.96 -10.89
C GLN A 121 4.23 -8.00 -12.23
N ARG A 122 4.87 -8.46 -13.31
CA ARG A 122 4.23 -8.62 -14.63
C ARG A 122 3.19 -9.75 -14.63
N LEU A 123 3.51 -10.88 -14.00
CA LEU A 123 2.63 -12.03 -13.82
C LEU A 123 1.32 -11.63 -13.11
N LEU A 124 1.45 -10.98 -11.95
CA LEU A 124 0.33 -10.48 -11.12
C LEU A 124 -0.49 -9.40 -11.81
N LYS A 125 0.15 -8.51 -12.59
CA LYS A 125 -0.55 -7.51 -13.39
C LYS A 125 -1.43 -8.18 -14.45
N ASN A 126 -0.83 -9.06 -15.25
CA ASN A 126 -1.48 -9.72 -16.36
C ASN A 126 -2.57 -10.72 -15.92
N LEU A 127 -2.55 -11.16 -14.66
CA LEU A 127 -3.61 -11.96 -14.04
C LEU A 127 -4.79 -11.14 -13.48
N GLY A 128 -4.70 -9.81 -13.42
CA GLY A 128 -5.76 -8.98 -12.81
C GLY A 128 -5.84 -9.11 -11.28
N VAL A 129 -4.75 -9.49 -10.61
CA VAL A 129 -4.72 -9.57 -9.13
C VAL A 129 -4.90 -8.19 -8.50
N HIS A 130 -4.26 -7.18 -9.09
CA HIS A 130 -4.34 -5.79 -8.64
C HIS A 130 -5.78 -5.22 -8.69
N GLU A 131 -6.62 -5.65 -9.62
CA GLU A 131 -8.04 -5.27 -9.69
C GLU A 131 -8.79 -5.77 -8.45
N ALA A 132 -8.66 -7.07 -8.14
CA ALA A 132 -9.27 -7.68 -6.95
C ALA A 132 -8.75 -7.07 -5.63
N MET A 133 -7.49 -6.62 -5.59
CA MET A 133 -6.95 -5.87 -4.45
C MET A 133 -7.61 -4.49 -4.29
N ILE A 134 -7.90 -3.79 -5.39
CA ILE A 134 -8.62 -2.51 -5.37
C ILE A 134 -10.09 -2.71 -4.98
N GLU A 135 -10.74 -3.77 -5.48
CA GLU A 135 -12.10 -4.16 -5.07
C GLU A 135 -12.17 -4.46 -3.56
N LEU A 136 -11.20 -5.20 -3.01
CA LEU A 136 -11.08 -5.47 -1.57
C LEU A 136 -11.00 -4.20 -0.72
N LEU A 137 -10.28 -3.16 -1.17
CA LEU A 137 -10.19 -1.87 -0.46
C LEU A 137 -11.51 -1.09 -0.46
N GLN A 138 -12.42 -1.36 -1.40
CA GLN A 138 -13.72 -0.67 -1.49
C GLN A 138 -14.79 -1.28 -0.55
N ILE A 139 -14.58 -2.50 -0.08
CA ILE A 139 -15.50 -3.20 0.84
C ILE A 139 -15.68 -2.39 2.12
N GLN A 140 -16.93 -2.06 2.45
CA GLN A 140 -17.27 -1.36 3.68
C GLN A 140 -17.22 -2.31 4.88
N TYR A 141 -16.44 -1.98 5.90
CA TYR A 141 -16.27 -2.79 7.10
C TYR A 141 -16.07 -1.93 8.35
N ASP A 142 -16.24 -2.53 9.54
CA ASP A 142 -16.02 -1.84 10.81
C ASP A 142 -14.53 -1.74 11.15
N LYS A 143 -13.90 -0.62 10.77
CA LYS A 143 -12.49 -0.31 11.04
C LYS A 143 -12.11 -0.39 12.54
N LYS A 144 -13.07 -0.27 13.48
CA LYS A 144 -12.79 -0.29 14.93
C LYS A 144 -12.89 -1.70 15.52
N ASN A 145 -13.90 -2.47 15.12
CA ASN A 145 -14.20 -3.76 15.74
C ASN A 145 -13.72 -4.98 14.93
N ASP A 146 -13.53 -4.85 13.61
CA ASP A 146 -13.16 -5.98 12.75
C ASP A 146 -11.64 -6.11 12.58
N ARG A 147 -10.99 -6.73 13.58
CA ARG A 147 -9.54 -6.99 13.59
C ARG A 147 -9.08 -7.80 12.38
N SER A 148 -9.80 -8.87 12.02
CA SER A 148 -9.44 -9.74 10.89
C SER A 148 -9.50 -8.99 9.56
N MET A 149 -10.50 -8.11 9.37
CA MET A 149 -10.58 -7.31 8.15
C MET A 149 -9.48 -6.24 8.10
N ASN A 150 -9.11 -5.64 9.24
CA ASN A 150 -7.93 -4.76 9.31
C ASN A 150 -6.62 -5.48 8.94
N GLU A 151 -6.42 -6.73 9.37
CA GLU A 151 -5.26 -7.55 8.98
C GLU A 151 -5.25 -7.84 7.47
N ILE A 152 -6.40 -8.19 6.88
CA ILE A 152 -6.54 -8.39 5.43
C ILE A 152 -6.21 -7.11 4.67
N ILE A 153 -6.79 -5.97 5.06
CA ILE A 153 -6.54 -4.67 4.44
C ILE A 153 -5.06 -4.26 4.55
N GLN A 154 -4.41 -4.53 5.69
CA GLN A 154 -2.96 -4.31 5.84
C GLN A 154 -2.15 -5.17 4.85
N LEU A 155 -2.50 -6.44 4.66
CA LEU A 155 -1.87 -7.31 3.65
C LEU A 155 -2.11 -6.80 2.22
N VAL A 156 -3.29 -6.25 1.92
CA VAL A 156 -3.59 -5.62 0.62
C VAL A 156 -2.71 -4.38 0.39
N HIS A 157 -2.54 -3.50 1.39
CA HIS A 157 -1.62 -2.37 1.30
C HIS A 157 -0.17 -2.82 1.06
N ILE A 158 0.32 -3.82 1.81
CA ILE A 158 1.66 -4.40 1.62
C ILE A 158 1.81 -5.01 0.22
N PHE A 159 0.77 -5.68 -0.31
CA PHE A 159 0.77 -6.19 -1.67
C PHE A 159 0.92 -5.05 -2.68
N ILE A 160 0.11 -3.99 -2.59
CA ILE A 160 0.11 -2.86 -3.52
C ILE A 160 1.45 -2.11 -3.48
N GLN A 161 2.03 -1.91 -2.29
CA GLN A 161 3.38 -1.35 -2.12
C GLN A 161 4.43 -2.17 -2.88
N ASN A 162 4.45 -3.50 -2.71
CA ASN A 162 5.38 -4.40 -3.41
C ASN A 162 5.09 -4.50 -4.92
N PHE A 163 3.83 -4.38 -5.34
CA PHE A 163 3.41 -4.38 -6.74
C PHE A 163 3.87 -3.11 -7.47
N CYS A 164 3.86 -1.96 -6.79
CA CYS A 164 4.32 -0.66 -7.31
C CYS A 164 5.84 -0.47 -7.23
N TYR A 165 6.52 -1.11 -6.27
CA TYR A 165 7.93 -0.86 -5.97
C TYR A 165 8.84 -0.94 -7.21
N ARG A 166 9.42 0.22 -7.58
CA ARG A 166 10.29 0.43 -8.74
C ARG A 166 9.70 -0.05 -10.07
N ASN A 167 8.39 0.15 -10.27
CA ASN A 167 7.68 -0.21 -11.49
C ASN A 167 6.70 0.89 -11.94
N PRO A 168 7.15 1.86 -12.77
CA PRO A 168 6.32 2.98 -13.24
C PRO A 168 5.03 2.57 -13.95
N ALA A 169 5.04 1.44 -14.67
CA ALA A 169 3.84 0.94 -15.35
C ALA A 169 2.77 0.45 -14.36
N ASN A 170 3.18 -0.19 -13.25
CA ASN A 170 2.27 -0.62 -12.20
C ASN A 170 1.82 0.57 -11.33
N GLN A 171 2.70 1.53 -11.06
CA GLN A 171 2.37 2.77 -10.35
C GLN A 171 1.29 3.57 -11.08
N ASN A 172 1.44 3.78 -12.40
CA ASN A 172 0.45 4.47 -13.23
C ASN A 172 -0.91 3.72 -13.29
N LEU A 173 -0.90 2.41 -13.10
CA LEU A 173 -2.10 1.58 -13.11
C LEU A 173 -2.90 1.75 -11.80
N ILE A 174 -2.23 1.64 -10.65
CA ILE A 174 -2.85 1.87 -9.32
C ILE A 174 -3.27 3.34 -9.14
N HIS A 175 -2.53 4.28 -9.74
CA HIS A 175 -2.85 5.71 -9.71
C HIS A 175 -4.23 6.07 -10.29
N GLN A 176 -4.77 5.24 -11.20
CA GLN A 176 -6.13 5.43 -11.73
C GLN A 176 -7.22 5.40 -10.63
N ASN A 177 -6.95 4.69 -9.53
CA ASN A 177 -7.82 4.62 -8.35
C ASN A 177 -7.25 5.39 -7.14
N PHE A 178 -6.37 6.38 -7.36
CA PHE A 178 -5.61 7.03 -6.29
C PHE A 178 -6.46 7.64 -5.17
N ASN A 179 -7.69 8.06 -5.48
CA ASN A 179 -8.65 8.60 -4.50
C ASN A 179 -8.94 7.65 -3.32
N LEU A 180 -8.77 6.34 -3.48
CA LEU A 180 -8.92 5.37 -2.37
C LEU A 180 -7.82 5.54 -1.29
N PHE A 181 -6.64 6.02 -1.67
CA PHE A 181 -5.51 6.27 -0.77
C PHE A 181 -5.47 7.71 -0.22
N LEU A 182 -6.46 8.54 -0.58
CA LEU A 182 -6.73 9.86 0.03
C LEU A 182 -7.69 9.77 1.22
N SER A 183 -7.83 8.59 1.84
CA SER A 183 -8.48 8.46 3.13
C SER A 183 -7.45 8.65 4.26
N PRO A 184 -7.78 9.39 5.35
CA PRO A 184 -6.80 9.67 6.40
C PRO A 184 -6.36 8.43 7.15
N GLY A 185 -5.13 7.99 6.90
CA GLY A 185 -4.53 6.83 7.53
C GLY A 185 -3.06 6.63 7.15
N ILE A 186 -2.34 5.88 7.98
CA ILE A 186 -0.89 5.67 7.83
C ILE A 186 -0.60 4.66 6.71
N LEU A 187 -1.40 3.61 6.58
CA LEU A 187 -1.24 2.58 5.54
C LEU A 187 -1.55 3.14 4.14
N GLU A 188 -2.57 3.98 4.07
CA GLU A 188 -3.00 4.69 2.87
C GLU A 188 -1.90 5.67 2.42
N CYS A 189 -1.33 6.45 3.36
CA CYS A 189 -0.17 7.31 3.09
C CYS A 189 1.08 6.54 2.66
N GLU A 190 1.42 5.43 3.34
CA GLU A 190 2.57 4.61 2.96
C GLU A 190 2.38 4.02 1.56
N THR A 191 1.17 3.57 1.22
CA THR A 191 0.86 3.09 -0.14
C THR A 191 0.98 4.21 -1.17
N ALA A 192 0.50 5.43 -0.86
CA ALA A 192 0.68 6.60 -1.70
C ALA A 192 2.16 6.93 -1.95
N CYS A 193 3.02 6.80 -0.94
CA CYS A 193 4.47 6.92 -1.09
C CYS A 193 5.01 5.95 -2.15
N PHE A 194 4.63 4.67 -2.11
CA PHE A 194 5.07 3.67 -3.10
C PHE A 194 4.49 3.87 -4.52
N ILE A 195 3.33 4.53 -4.65
CA ILE A 195 2.75 4.89 -5.95
C ILE A 195 3.57 6.00 -6.64
N TYR A 196 3.93 7.07 -5.92
CA TYR A 196 4.66 8.20 -6.50
C TYR A 196 6.19 8.00 -6.52
N LYS A 197 6.74 7.16 -5.65
CA LYS A 197 8.18 6.96 -5.50
C LYS A 197 8.87 6.64 -6.83
N ASP A 198 9.83 7.48 -7.19
CA ASP A 198 10.67 7.37 -8.38
C ASP A 198 9.90 7.42 -9.72
N ASN A 199 8.68 7.98 -9.71
CA ASN A 199 7.86 8.17 -10.91
C ASN A 199 7.72 9.65 -11.27
N ALA A 200 8.70 10.17 -12.00
CA ALA A 200 8.76 11.56 -12.43
C ALA A 200 7.51 12.02 -13.22
N ASN A 201 6.83 11.11 -13.94
CA ASN A 201 5.61 11.44 -14.69
C ASN A 201 4.41 11.68 -13.76
N LEU A 202 4.27 10.92 -12.68
CA LEU A 202 3.22 11.16 -11.68
C LEU A 202 3.52 12.41 -10.86
N CYS A 203 4.76 12.60 -10.41
CA CYS A 203 5.15 13.78 -9.64
C CYS A 203 5.01 15.09 -10.44
N ALA A 204 5.32 15.09 -11.75
CA ALA A 204 5.12 16.25 -12.61
C ALA A 204 3.62 16.63 -12.80
N ASN A 205 2.73 15.63 -12.78
CA ASN A 205 1.29 15.80 -12.96
C ASN A 205 0.50 15.83 -11.63
N LEU A 206 1.17 16.02 -10.51
CA LEU A 206 0.54 16.08 -9.19
C LEU A 206 -0.51 17.21 -9.12
N SER A 207 -1.63 16.92 -8.45
CA SER A 207 -2.70 17.89 -8.20
C SER A 207 -2.48 18.65 -6.89
N GLN A 208 -2.93 19.91 -6.85
CA GLN A 208 -2.83 20.74 -5.65
C GLN A 208 -3.74 20.25 -4.52
N SER A 209 -4.89 19.64 -4.85
CA SER A 209 -5.78 19.02 -3.86
C SER A 209 -5.12 17.84 -3.13
N THR A 210 -4.24 17.07 -3.78
CA THR A 210 -3.47 16.02 -3.10
C THR A 210 -2.50 16.60 -2.07
N VAL A 211 -1.75 17.65 -2.41
CA VAL A 211 -0.82 18.31 -1.45
C VAL A 211 -1.59 18.87 -0.26
N GLN A 212 -2.65 19.64 -0.54
CA GLN A 212 -3.51 20.24 0.49
C GLN A 212 -4.17 19.19 1.40
N HIS A 213 -4.61 18.06 0.84
CA HIS A 213 -5.14 16.94 1.63
C HIS A 213 -4.13 16.42 2.67
N TYR A 214 -2.87 16.19 2.28
CA TYR A 214 -1.87 15.70 3.24
C TYR A 214 -1.50 16.75 4.30
N ILE A 215 -1.50 18.04 3.96
CA ILE A 215 -1.29 19.14 4.91
C ILE A 215 -2.44 19.19 5.93
N THR A 216 -3.70 19.20 5.47
CA THR A 216 -4.88 19.11 6.35
C THR A 216 -4.92 17.81 7.17
N CYS A 217 -4.33 16.72 6.68
CA CYS A 217 -4.19 15.48 7.45
C CYS A 217 -3.17 15.60 8.60
N ILE A 218 -2.11 16.39 8.43
CA ILE A 218 -1.16 16.71 9.51
C ILE A 218 -1.85 17.59 10.58
N GLU A 219 -2.60 18.61 10.16
CA GLU A 219 -3.41 19.46 11.07
C GLU A 219 -4.40 18.63 11.89
N LYS A 220 -5.25 17.83 11.24
CA LYS A 220 -6.38 17.16 11.90
C LYS A 220 -6.05 15.86 12.62
N TYR A 221 -5.02 15.14 12.19
CA TYR A 221 -4.66 13.83 12.74
C TYR A 221 -3.28 13.78 13.40
N GLY A 222 -2.65 14.95 13.55
CA GLY A 222 -1.40 15.16 14.26
C GLY A 222 -0.14 14.97 13.43
N ARG A 223 0.97 15.47 14.01
CA ARG A 223 2.33 15.45 13.46
C ARG A 223 2.85 14.02 13.28
N LYS A 224 2.64 13.46 12.08
CA LYS A 224 3.12 12.13 11.68
C LYS A 224 4.19 12.25 10.60
N SER A 225 5.35 11.63 10.85
CA SER A 225 6.50 11.57 9.95
C SER A 225 6.13 10.99 8.58
N GLU A 226 5.17 10.06 8.53
CA GLU A 226 4.73 9.39 7.30
C GLU A 226 4.09 10.35 6.28
N TYR A 227 3.33 11.35 6.73
CA TYR A 227 2.75 12.36 5.83
C TYR A 227 3.84 13.28 5.25
N LEU A 228 4.84 13.68 6.06
CA LEU A 228 5.99 14.45 5.56
C LEU A 228 6.82 13.66 4.56
N LYS A 229 7.01 12.35 4.77
CA LYS A 229 7.71 11.46 3.83
C LYS A 229 7.02 11.39 2.47
N PHE A 230 5.68 11.42 2.41
CA PHE A 230 4.97 11.55 1.14
C PHE A 230 5.33 12.87 0.45
N LEU A 231 5.27 13.99 1.17
CA LEU A 231 5.62 15.31 0.63
C LEU A 231 7.09 15.39 0.15
N GLN A 232 8.04 14.74 0.84
CA GLN A 232 9.44 14.66 0.39
C GLN A 232 9.57 13.85 -0.94
N ILE A 233 8.84 12.73 -1.07
CA ILE A 233 8.90 11.84 -2.24
C ILE A 233 8.38 12.53 -3.52
N ILE A 234 7.33 13.35 -3.42
CA ILE A 234 6.79 14.07 -4.59
C ILE A 234 7.69 15.22 -5.06
N VAL A 235 8.56 15.76 -4.19
CA VAL A 235 9.54 16.79 -4.56
C VAL A 235 10.77 16.20 -5.24
N ARG A 236 11.31 15.11 -4.68
CA ARG A 236 12.63 14.57 -5.02
C ARG A 236 12.56 13.12 -5.52
N SER A 237 12.92 12.92 -6.78
CA SER A 237 13.10 11.61 -7.41
C SER A 237 14.48 10.99 -7.09
N GLU A 238 14.65 9.65 -7.15
CA GLU A 238 15.97 8.98 -7.10
C GLU A 238 16.98 9.53 -8.15
N THR A 239 16.50 10.19 -9.21
CA THR A 239 17.31 10.83 -10.25
C THR A 239 17.82 12.24 -9.92
N TYR A 240 17.60 12.76 -8.70
CA TYR A 240 17.92 14.15 -8.30
C TYR A 240 17.27 15.22 -9.20
N VAL A 241 16.16 14.87 -9.85
CA VAL A 241 15.35 15.82 -10.62
C VAL A 241 14.27 16.36 -9.68
N TYR A 242 14.30 17.67 -9.48
CA TYR A 242 13.37 18.41 -8.63
C TYR A 242 12.12 18.84 -9.40
N HIS A 243 10.96 18.53 -8.86
CA HIS A 243 9.69 18.93 -9.45
C HIS A 243 9.32 20.34 -8.99
N ARG A 244 9.79 21.38 -9.68
CA ARG A 244 9.58 22.80 -9.30
C ARG A 244 8.12 23.13 -8.94
N LYS A 245 7.16 22.66 -9.76
CA LYS A 245 5.72 22.82 -9.49
C LYS A 245 5.30 22.20 -8.14
N ALA A 246 5.84 21.03 -7.77
CA ALA A 246 5.59 20.41 -6.48
C ALA A 246 6.25 21.20 -5.33
N GLN A 247 7.49 21.70 -5.52
CA GLN A 247 8.15 22.59 -4.54
C GLN A 247 7.29 23.83 -4.27
N ASP A 248 6.87 24.55 -5.33
CA ASP A 248 6.06 25.77 -5.21
C ASP A 248 4.70 25.50 -4.53
N MET A 249 4.04 24.39 -4.89
CA MET A 249 2.75 23.98 -4.32
C MET A 249 2.84 23.58 -2.83
N ILE A 250 3.88 22.84 -2.45
CA ILE A 250 4.11 22.46 -1.04
C ILE A 250 4.53 23.66 -0.22
N MET A 251 5.43 24.49 -0.74
CA MET A 251 5.88 25.69 -0.03
C MET A 251 4.72 26.65 0.24
N THR A 252 3.86 26.87 -0.76
CA THR A 252 2.65 27.69 -0.60
C THR A 252 1.70 27.05 0.41
N GLY A 253 1.40 25.75 0.28
CA GLY A 253 0.51 25.06 1.21
C GLY A 253 1.01 24.99 2.65
N LEU A 254 2.33 24.91 2.87
CA LEU A 254 2.93 24.97 4.21
C LEU A 254 2.84 26.38 4.81
N MET A 255 3.01 27.44 4.01
CA MET A 255 2.85 28.82 4.49
C MET A 255 1.39 29.19 4.79
N ASP A 256 0.44 28.59 4.07
CA ASP A 256 -0.99 28.80 4.28
C ASP A 256 -1.55 27.92 5.43
N SER A 257 -0.74 27.00 5.98
CA SER A 257 -1.12 26.08 7.07
C SER A 257 -0.86 26.64 8.47
N SER A 258 -1.43 26.02 9.49
CA SER A 258 -1.29 26.49 10.88
C SER A 258 0.10 26.26 11.48
N GLU A 259 0.43 27.01 12.54
CA GLU A 259 1.61 26.77 13.40
C GLU A 259 1.63 25.36 14.02
N GLU A 260 0.49 24.65 14.03
CA GLU A 260 0.44 23.26 14.47
C GLU A 260 1.20 22.32 13.50
N VAL A 261 1.22 22.64 12.19
CA VAL A 261 2.02 21.95 11.16
C VAL A 261 3.48 22.39 11.23
N LEU A 262 3.70 23.71 11.23
CA LEU A 262 5.01 24.36 11.21
C LEU A 262 5.57 24.59 12.63
N HIS A 263 5.80 23.49 13.35
CA HIS A 263 6.40 23.57 14.68
C HIS A 263 7.92 23.78 14.63
N PHE A 264 8.31 25.05 14.61
CA PHE A 264 9.69 25.48 14.80
C PHE A 264 9.96 25.76 16.29
N TYR A 265 11.18 25.43 16.74
CA TYR A 265 11.65 25.68 18.10
C TYR A 265 12.38 27.03 18.13
N THR A 266 11.65 28.14 18.24
CA THR A 266 12.20 29.51 18.13
C THR A 266 12.37 30.23 19.46
N ASP A 267 11.52 29.94 20.44
CA ASP A 267 11.58 30.52 21.79
C ASP A 267 12.52 29.75 22.73
N SER A 268 13.06 30.44 23.75
CA SER A 268 14.02 29.86 24.70
C SER A 268 13.49 28.61 25.44
N SER A 269 12.19 28.56 25.72
CA SER A 269 11.53 27.41 26.36
C SER A 269 11.41 26.19 25.43
N SER A 270 11.01 26.39 24.18
CA SER A 270 10.90 25.31 23.20
C SER A 270 12.29 24.79 22.77
N ILE A 271 13.29 25.67 22.68
CA ILE A 271 14.70 25.25 22.47
C ILE A 271 15.22 24.41 23.65
N GLN A 272 14.91 24.77 24.90
CA GLN A 272 15.25 23.93 26.06
C GLN A 272 14.55 22.57 25.98
N SER A 273 13.25 22.55 25.65
CA SER A 273 12.50 21.31 25.43
C SER A 273 13.07 20.46 24.28
N LEU A 274 13.55 21.07 23.20
CA LEU A 274 14.23 20.38 22.10
C LEU A 274 15.54 19.74 22.58
N VAL A 275 16.36 20.48 23.33
CA VAL A 275 17.62 19.98 23.89
C VAL A 275 17.39 18.83 24.88
N GLU A 276 16.33 18.88 25.68
CA GLU A 276 15.93 17.76 26.57
C GLU A 276 15.46 16.54 25.77
N ASN A 277 14.64 16.73 24.73
CA ASN A 277 14.23 15.64 23.83
C ASN A 277 15.42 15.01 23.10
N MET A 278 16.43 15.79 22.70
CA MET A 278 17.67 15.28 22.10
C MET A 278 18.52 14.51 23.12
N LYS A 279 18.59 14.96 24.39
CA LYS A 279 19.33 14.27 25.46
C LYS A 279 18.64 12.98 25.92
N SER A 280 17.31 12.91 25.87
CA SER A 280 16.55 11.72 26.25
C SER A 280 16.56 10.62 25.19
N GLN A 281 16.90 10.95 23.93
CA GLN A 281 17.08 9.94 22.88
C GLN A 281 18.42 9.22 22.99
N ILE A 282 18.35 8.00 23.54
CA ILE A 282 19.46 7.05 23.59
C ILE A 282 19.18 5.93 22.58
N GLY A 283 19.76 6.01 21.39
CA GLY A 283 19.62 5.00 20.33
C GLY A 283 19.08 5.57 19.02
N PRO A 284 18.50 4.72 18.13
CA PRO A 284 17.91 5.18 16.88
C PRO A 284 16.67 6.05 17.15
N LEU A 285 16.60 7.19 16.46
CA LEU A 285 15.50 8.15 16.45
C LEU A 285 14.13 7.45 16.27
N ASP A 286 13.25 7.51 17.28
CA ASP A 286 11.89 6.96 17.17
C ASP A 286 11.12 7.70 16.07
N PRO A 287 10.65 7.01 15.00
CA PRO A 287 9.90 7.63 13.91
C PRO A 287 8.62 8.37 14.33
N ARG A 288 8.09 8.10 15.54
CA ARG A 288 6.89 8.75 16.10
C ARG A 288 7.20 9.91 17.04
N SER A 289 8.48 10.21 17.30
CA SER A 289 8.89 11.31 18.16
C SER A 289 8.68 12.68 17.49
N SER A 290 8.41 13.71 18.30
CA SER A 290 8.35 15.11 17.82
C SER A 290 9.68 15.54 17.16
N LEU A 291 10.80 14.98 17.62
CA LEU A 291 12.13 15.21 17.04
C LEU A 291 12.24 14.63 15.63
N ALA A 292 11.71 13.41 15.39
CA ALA A 292 11.70 12.82 14.04
C ALA A 292 10.84 13.63 13.07
N TYR A 293 9.66 14.08 13.52
CA TYR A 293 8.81 14.98 12.72
C TYR A 293 9.53 16.30 12.39
N HIS A 294 10.21 16.92 13.36
CA HIS A 294 10.96 18.17 13.12
C HIS A 294 12.13 17.97 12.13
N VAL A 295 12.89 16.88 12.25
CA VAL A 295 13.95 16.53 11.28
C VAL A 295 13.37 16.29 9.89
N ASP A 296 12.25 15.57 9.77
CA ASP A 296 11.56 15.36 8.48
C ASP A 296 10.98 16.66 7.89
N LEU A 297 10.57 17.61 8.73
CA LEU A 297 10.07 18.93 8.30
C LEU A 297 11.19 19.80 7.76
N VAL A 298 12.33 19.87 8.46
CA VAL A 298 13.52 20.60 8.00
C VAL A 298 14.06 19.99 6.70
N ASN A 299 14.10 18.65 6.60
CA ASN A 299 14.47 17.96 5.37
C ASN A 299 13.50 18.25 4.20
N LEU A 300 12.20 18.36 4.47
CA LEU A 300 11.20 18.73 3.45
C LEU A 300 11.43 20.17 2.96
N LEU A 301 11.66 21.12 3.86
CA LEU A 301 11.95 22.51 3.52
C LEU A 301 13.23 22.62 2.69
N ALA A 302 14.29 21.90 3.09
CA ALA A 302 15.54 21.80 2.31
C ALA A 302 15.26 21.28 0.89
N CYS A 303 14.52 20.17 0.74
CA CYS A 303 14.12 19.64 -0.58
C CYS A 303 13.29 20.65 -1.40
N CYS A 304 12.50 21.52 -0.75
CA CYS A 304 11.72 22.57 -1.43
C CYS A 304 12.56 23.77 -1.89
N THR A 305 13.70 24.02 -1.23
CA THR A 305 14.68 25.07 -1.61
C THR A 305 15.83 24.56 -2.49
N GLU A 306 16.02 23.24 -2.61
CA GLU A 306 17.05 22.65 -3.47
C GLU A 306 16.82 23.00 -4.96
N GLY A 307 17.87 23.49 -5.63
CA GLY A 307 17.85 23.91 -7.02
C GLY A 307 18.04 25.41 -7.19
N LYS A 308 17.45 25.99 -8.25
CA LYS A 308 17.40 27.45 -8.49
C LYS A 308 15.95 27.91 -8.37
N ASN A 309 15.46 28.08 -7.14
CA ASN A 309 14.07 28.44 -6.91
C ASN A 309 13.93 29.56 -5.86
N VAL A 310 14.37 30.75 -6.27
CA VAL A 310 14.31 32.00 -5.49
C VAL A 310 12.96 32.24 -4.80
N PHE A 311 11.84 31.79 -5.40
CA PHE A 311 10.52 31.89 -4.77
C PHE A 311 10.44 31.08 -3.46
N THR A 312 10.80 29.79 -3.49
CA THR A 312 10.77 28.93 -2.30
C THR A 312 11.87 29.31 -1.31
N GLU A 313 13.03 29.76 -1.79
CA GLU A 313 14.12 30.29 -0.96
C GLU A 313 13.67 31.50 -0.12
N ILE A 314 13.09 32.54 -0.74
CA ILE A 314 12.58 33.74 -0.03
C ILE A 314 11.50 33.36 0.98
N ARG A 315 10.56 32.49 0.58
CA ARG A 315 9.49 32.02 1.47
C ARG A 315 10.04 31.22 2.65
N CYS A 316 11.05 30.37 2.44
CA CYS A 316 11.66 29.56 3.49
C CYS A 316 12.45 30.43 4.50
N HIS A 317 13.17 31.44 4.01
CA HIS A 317 13.84 32.41 4.87
C HIS A 317 12.85 33.17 5.77
N SER A 318 11.67 33.51 5.25
CA SER A 318 10.58 34.13 6.03
C SER A 318 9.98 33.23 7.12
N LEU A 319 10.07 31.90 6.98
CA LEU A 319 9.58 30.95 8.01
C LEU A 319 10.62 30.67 9.09
N LEU A 320 11.91 30.69 8.74
CA LEU A 320 13.01 30.28 9.61
C LEU A 320 13.72 31.44 10.34
N SER A 321 13.26 32.69 10.16
CA SER A 321 13.71 33.94 10.81
C SER A 321 14.78 33.76 11.90
N LEU A 322 16.05 33.79 11.47
CA LEU A 322 17.25 33.74 12.33
C LEU A 322 17.45 35.02 13.15
#